data_AF-A0A1Y3P7R2-F1
#
_entry.id   AF-A0A1Y3P7R2-F1
#
_cell.length_a   1.000
_cell.length_b   1.000
_cell.length_c   1.000
_cell.angle_alpha   90.00
_cell.angle_beta   90.00
_cell.angle_gamma   90.00
#
_symmetry.space_group_name_H-M   'P 1'
#
loop_
_entity.id
_entity.type
_entity.pdbx_description
1 polymer ?
#
loop_
_entity_poly.entity_id
_entity_poly.type
_entity_poly.pdbx_seq_one_letter_code
_entity_poly.pdbx_strand_id
1 'polypeptide(L)'
;MKGLPMELALALNVRKVFRHAVLYGSGIAIGIGIVLMWDTVRSPSFLTDGLPTSWNGASAEFDSRLRARFPLGMPASDFIRELNKEGFKPTWFESAGYYGAVRREGWIPCRVTARVRWQPGPGDTLAYIDGNYREEGCL
;
A
#
# COMPACT_ATOMS: atom_id res chain seq x y z
N MET A 1 44.78 39.45 26.99
CA MET A 1 43.80 38.62 26.27
C MET A 1 44.57 37.76 25.28
N LYS A 2 44.75 36.45 25.53
CA LYS A 2 45.51 35.54 24.66
C LYS A 2 44.62 35.10 23.49
N GLY A 3 44.95 35.52 22.27
CA GLY A 3 44.29 35.06 21.06
C GLY A 3 44.55 33.57 20.84
N LEU A 4 43.49 32.80 20.57
CA LEU A 4 43.64 31.39 20.21
C LEU A 4 44.36 31.27 18.85
N PRO A 5 45.31 30.33 18.71
CA PRO A 5 46.06 30.14 17.47
C PRO A 5 45.15 29.71 16.32
N MET A 6 45.32 30.33 15.16
CA MET A 6 44.50 30.18 13.94
C MET A 6 44.35 28.72 13.47
N GLU A 7 45.36 27.90 13.72
CA GLU A 7 45.39 26.45 13.45
C GLU A 7 44.31 25.66 14.23
N LEU A 8 43.99 26.08 15.47
CA LEU A 8 42.97 25.42 16.29
C LEU A 8 41.54 25.69 15.78
N ALA A 9 41.33 26.88 15.20
CA ALA A 9 40.03 27.29 14.67
C ALA A 9 39.65 26.51 13.40
N LEU A 10 40.63 26.18 12.54
CA LEU A 10 40.41 25.36 11.34
C LEU A 10 40.07 23.90 11.69
N ALA A 11 40.80 23.29 12.62
CA ALA A 11 40.57 21.90 13.03
C ALA A 11 39.20 21.68 13.70
N LEU A 12 38.72 22.67 14.46
CA LEU A 12 37.38 22.65 15.07
C LEU A 12 36.26 22.81 14.02
N ASN A 13 36.46 23.64 12.99
CA ASN A 13 35.50 23.82 11.91
C ASN A 13 35.37 22.57 11.04
N VAL A 14 36.48 21.91 10.69
CA VAL A 14 36.46 20.68 9.89
C VAL A 14 35.74 19.54 10.62
N ARG A 15 35.95 19.38 11.93
CA ARG A 15 35.22 18.38 12.76
C ARG A 15 33.72 18.67 12.85
N LYS A 16 33.29 19.93 12.90
CA LYS A 16 31.87 20.32 12.90
C LYS A 16 31.20 20.02 11.57
N VAL A 17 31.85 20.38 10.46
CA VAL A 17 31.33 20.13 9.10
C VAL A 17 31.26 18.62 8.83
N PHE A 18 32.27 17.84 9.23
CA PHE A 18 32.24 16.37 9.11
C PHE A 18 31.11 15.74 9.94
N ARG A 19 30.89 16.22 11.18
CA ARG A 19 29.76 15.74 12.02
C ARG A 19 28.41 16.01 11.37
N HIS A 20 28.21 17.19 10.78
CA HIS A 20 26.97 17.51 10.08
C HIS A 20 26.83 16.69 8.79
N ALA A 21 27.88 16.56 7.97
CA ALA A 21 27.85 15.75 6.76
C ALA A 21 27.55 14.27 7.04
N VAL A 22 28.11 13.71 8.12
CA VAL A 22 27.82 12.32 8.56
C VAL A 22 26.38 12.19 9.06
N LEU A 23 25.85 13.19 9.78
CA LEU A 23 24.45 13.20 10.24
C LEU A 23 23.43 13.37 9.10
N TYR A 24 23.75 14.18 8.09
CA TYR A 24 22.89 14.34 6.91
C TYR A 24 22.94 13.10 6.01
N GLY A 25 24.13 12.51 5.82
CA GLY A 25 24.29 11.29 5.04
C GLY A 25 23.58 10.08 5.66
N SER A 26 23.64 9.93 6.99
CA SER A 26 22.91 8.87 7.69
C SER A 26 21.40 9.05 7.61
N GLY A 27 20.89 10.28 7.72
CA GLY A 27 19.47 10.58 7.56
C GLY A 27 18.92 10.18 6.18
N ILE A 28 19.66 10.49 5.11
CA ILE A 28 19.28 10.12 3.73
C ILE A 28 19.31 8.60 3.56
N ALA A 29 20.36 7.93 4.05
CA ALA A 29 20.48 6.47 3.94
C ALA A 29 19.36 5.75 4.71
N ILE A 30 19.00 6.23 5.90
CA ILE A 30 17.86 5.71 6.67
C ILE A 30 16.55 5.96 5.92
N GLY A 31 16.34 7.15 5.35
CA GLY A 31 15.16 7.46 4.55
C GLY A 31 15.02 6.53 3.34
N ILE A 32 16.10 6.33 2.58
CA ILE A 32 16.13 5.39 1.44
C ILE A 32 15.86 3.95 1.92
N GLY A 33 16.49 3.54 3.02
CA GLY A 33 16.27 2.21 3.61
C GLY A 33 14.81 1.98 4.00
N ILE A 34 14.16 2.97 4.62
CA ILE A 34 12.73 2.90 4.97
C ILE A 34 11.86 2.84 3.71
N VAL A 35 12.16 3.62 2.67
CA VAL A 35 11.41 3.62 1.40
C VAL A 35 11.54 2.27 0.67
N LEU A 36 12.74 1.69 0.62
CA LEU A 36 12.99 0.38 0.00
C LEU A 36 12.39 -0.77 0.83
N MET A 37 12.45 -0.68 2.15
CA MET A 37 11.79 -1.64 3.05
C MET A 37 10.26 -1.55 2.94
N TRP A 38 9.72 -0.37 2.60
CA TRP A 38 8.29 -0.17 2.39
C TRP A 38 7.80 -0.85 1.10
N ASP A 39 8.55 -0.73 0.00
CA ASP A 39 8.23 -1.38 -1.27
C ASP A 39 8.17 -2.91 -1.12
N THR A 40 9.02 -3.47 -0.25
CA THR A 40 9.05 -4.91 0.05
C THR A 40 7.97 -5.38 1.03
N VAL A 41 7.40 -4.50 1.87
CA VAL A 41 6.27 -4.85 2.77
C VAL A 41 4.92 -4.80 2.04
N ARG A 42 4.83 -4.06 0.93
CA ARG A 42 3.64 -4.05 0.08
C ARG A 42 3.54 -5.39 -0.63
N SER A 43 2.64 -6.27 -0.16
CA SER A 43 2.41 -7.54 -0.85
C SER A 43 1.97 -7.24 -2.29
N PRO A 44 2.68 -7.66 -3.33
CA PRO A 44 2.22 -7.48 -4.71
C PRO A 44 0.85 -8.15 -4.85
N SER A 45 -0.09 -7.49 -5.53
CA SER A 45 -1.39 -8.06 -5.80
C SER A 45 -1.70 -7.95 -7.28
N PHE A 46 -1.91 -9.11 -7.89
CA PHE A 46 -2.25 -9.20 -9.31
C PHE A 46 -3.50 -8.36 -9.65
N LEU A 47 -4.41 -8.22 -8.69
CA LEU A 47 -5.64 -7.45 -8.86
C LEU A 47 -5.37 -5.95 -9.00
N THR A 48 -4.35 -5.41 -8.31
CA THR A 48 -4.07 -3.97 -8.26
C THR A 48 -2.81 -3.52 -8.99
N ASP A 49 -1.93 -4.45 -9.36
CA ASP A 49 -0.65 -4.15 -9.98
C ASP A 49 -0.83 -3.69 -11.43
N GLY A 50 -0.22 -2.55 -11.79
CA GLY A 50 -0.28 -2.02 -13.15
C GLY A 50 -1.67 -1.56 -13.61
N LEU A 51 -2.56 -1.23 -12.66
CA LEU A 51 -3.84 -0.59 -13.01
C LEU A 51 -3.58 0.76 -13.71
N PRO A 52 -4.42 1.13 -14.70
CA PRO A 52 -4.28 2.39 -15.42
C PRO A 52 -4.41 3.58 -14.46
N THR A 53 -3.74 4.69 -14.79
CA THR A 53 -3.73 5.90 -13.95
C THR A 53 -5.08 6.64 -13.93
N SER A 54 -5.98 6.36 -14.87
CA SER A 54 -7.33 6.90 -14.89
C SER A 54 -8.26 6.11 -13.96
N TRP A 55 -8.91 6.76 -12.99
CA TRP A 55 -9.75 6.11 -12.00
C TRP A 55 -10.89 5.24 -12.57
N ASN A 56 -11.60 5.75 -13.57
CA ASN A 56 -12.68 5.00 -14.22
C ASN A 56 -12.16 3.73 -14.90
N GLY A 57 -11.02 3.83 -15.58
CA GLY A 57 -10.34 2.67 -16.18
C GLY A 57 -9.80 1.70 -15.13
N ALA A 58 -9.24 2.22 -14.03
CA ALA A 58 -8.65 1.41 -12.96
C ALA A 58 -9.70 0.57 -12.25
N SER A 59 -10.87 1.15 -11.96
CA SER A 59 -11.96 0.42 -11.32
C SER A 59 -12.55 -0.65 -12.23
N ALA A 60 -12.71 -0.37 -13.54
CA ALA A 60 -13.24 -1.35 -14.49
C ALA A 60 -12.26 -2.52 -14.70
N GLU A 61 -10.97 -2.21 -14.85
CA GLU A 61 -9.91 -3.22 -14.99
C GLU A 61 -9.78 -4.06 -13.71
N PHE A 62 -9.87 -3.44 -12.54
CA PHE A 62 -9.88 -4.14 -11.25
C PHE A 62 -11.05 -5.12 -11.14
N ASP A 63 -12.28 -4.68 -11.42
CA ASP A 63 -13.48 -5.54 -11.40
C ASP A 63 -13.37 -6.69 -12.41
N SER A 64 -12.82 -6.41 -13.61
CA SER A 64 -12.56 -7.42 -14.64
C SER A 64 -11.59 -8.50 -14.14
N ARG A 65 -10.44 -8.10 -13.58
CA ARG A 65 -9.43 -9.03 -13.02
C ARG A 65 -9.98 -9.83 -11.85
N LEU A 66 -10.79 -9.18 -11.00
CA LEU A 66 -11.41 -9.83 -9.87
C LEU A 66 -12.34 -10.96 -10.33
N ARG A 67 -13.23 -10.69 -11.29
CA ARG A 67 -14.14 -11.71 -11.85
C ARG A 67 -13.42 -12.79 -12.65
N ALA A 68 -12.33 -12.45 -13.33
CA ALA A 68 -11.49 -13.43 -14.03
C ALA A 68 -10.78 -14.38 -13.06
N ARG A 69 -10.37 -13.88 -11.88
CA ARG A 69 -9.65 -14.67 -10.87
C ARG A 69 -10.57 -15.50 -9.98
N PHE A 70 -11.75 -14.98 -9.67
CA PHE A 70 -12.71 -15.56 -8.74
C PHE A 70 -14.05 -15.84 -9.44
N PRO A 71 -14.20 -17.02 -10.06
CA PRO A 71 -15.44 -17.37 -10.73
C PRO A 71 -16.58 -17.56 -9.73
N LEU A 72 -17.79 -17.18 -10.14
CA LEU A 72 -19.00 -17.46 -9.38
C LEU A 72 -19.18 -18.98 -9.20
N GLY A 73 -19.69 -19.39 -8.04
CA GLY A 73 -19.85 -20.79 -7.66
C GLY A 73 -18.66 -21.38 -6.89
N MET A 74 -17.52 -20.68 -6.79
CA MET A 74 -16.42 -21.15 -5.95
C MET A 74 -16.79 -21.12 -4.46
N PRO A 75 -16.24 -22.00 -3.59
CA PRO A 75 -16.49 -21.93 -2.16
C PRO A 75 -16.09 -20.57 -1.57
N ALA A 76 -16.96 -19.97 -0.76
CA ALA A 76 -16.72 -18.66 -0.16
C ALA A 76 -15.48 -18.66 0.75
N SER A 77 -15.22 -19.78 1.44
CA SER A 77 -14.02 -19.98 2.26
C SER A 77 -12.72 -19.96 1.44
N ASP A 78 -12.72 -20.58 0.27
CA ASP A 78 -11.60 -20.56 -0.67
C ASP A 78 -11.39 -19.16 -1.24
N PHE A 79 -12.49 -18.49 -1.62
CA PHE A 79 -12.47 -17.10 -2.06
C PHE A 79 -11.83 -16.19 -1.01
N ILE A 80 -12.31 -16.23 0.23
CA ILE A 80 -11.80 -15.40 1.34
C ILE A 80 -10.31 -15.69 1.59
N ARG A 81 -9.90 -16.95 1.52
CA ARG A 81 -8.49 -17.32 1.73
C ARG A 81 -7.59 -16.75 0.65
N GLU A 82 -7.95 -16.89 -0.62
CA GLU A 82 -7.17 -16.35 -1.74
C GLU A 82 -7.19 -14.82 -1.74
N LEU A 83 -8.33 -14.20 -1.44
CA LEU A 83 -8.44 -12.74 -1.30
C LEU A 83 -7.54 -12.20 -0.18
N ASN A 84 -7.40 -12.93 0.93
CA ASN A 84 -6.46 -12.56 2.00
C ASN A 84 -4.99 -12.66 1.57
N LYS A 85 -4.63 -13.60 0.70
CA LYS A 85 -3.25 -13.71 0.14
C LYS A 85 -2.93 -12.52 -0.75
N GLU A 86 -3.93 -12.00 -1.46
CA GLU A 86 -3.85 -10.75 -2.22
C GLU A 86 -3.81 -9.51 -1.30
N GLY A 87 -3.71 -9.66 0.02
CA GLY A 87 -3.52 -8.55 0.97
C GLY A 87 -4.80 -7.80 1.35
N PHE A 88 -5.96 -8.23 0.88
CA PHE A 88 -7.25 -7.70 1.33
C PHE A 88 -7.54 -8.19 2.74
N LYS A 89 -8.12 -7.32 3.58
CA LYS A 89 -8.55 -7.67 4.93
C LYS A 89 -10.08 -7.62 4.98
N PRO A 90 -10.77 -8.69 5.45
CA PRO A 90 -12.20 -8.63 5.71
C PRO A 90 -12.48 -7.52 6.70
N THR A 91 -13.38 -6.60 6.36
CA THR A 91 -13.51 -5.35 7.12
C THR A 91 -14.93 -5.12 7.62
N TRP A 92 -15.97 -5.59 6.92
CA TRP A 92 -17.36 -5.44 7.39
C TRP A 92 -18.33 -6.47 6.79
N PHE A 93 -19.45 -6.66 7.48
CA PHE A 93 -20.68 -7.29 6.99
C PHE A 93 -21.71 -6.19 6.77
N GLU A 94 -22.25 -6.08 5.55
CA GLU A 94 -23.36 -5.18 5.25
C GLU A 94 -24.69 -5.86 5.60
N SER A 95 -25.63 -5.08 6.13
CA SER A 95 -26.95 -5.55 6.58
C SER A 95 -27.80 -6.24 5.50
N ALA A 96 -27.41 -6.16 4.23
CA ALA A 96 -28.05 -6.83 3.11
C ALA A 96 -27.45 -8.21 2.77
N GLY A 97 -26.62 -8.78 3.65
CA GLY A 97 -25.99 -10.09 3.43
C GLY A 97 -24.74 -10.04 2.55
N TYR A 98 -24.23 -8.84 2.27
CA TYR A 98 -22.95 -8.66 1.58
C TYR A 98 -21.81 -8.60 2.58
N TYR A 99 -20.66 -9.09 2.17
CA TYR A 99 -19.41 -8.98 2.89
C TYR A 99 -18.48 -8.05 2.14
N GLY A 100 -17.65 -7.32 2.89
CA GLY A 100 -16.70 -6.36 2.35
C GLY A 100 -15.28 -6.61 2.83
N ALA A 101 -14.32 -6.48 1.93
CA ALA A 101 -12.90 -6.49 2.23
C ALA A 101 -12.21 -5.30 1.55
N VAL A 102 -11.18 -4.77 2.21
CA VAL A 102 -10.40 -3.66 1.68
C VAL A 102 -8.93 -3.95 1.65
N ARG A 103 -8.28 -3.36 0.67
CA ARG A 103 -6.84 -3.27 0.58
C ARG A 103 -6.45 -1.82 0.32
N ARG A 104 -5.55 -1.30 1.17
CA ARG A 104 -5.05 0.07 1.05
C ARG A 104 -3.78 0.05 0.23
N GLU A 105 -3.82 0.73 -0.91
CA GLU A 105 -2.69 0.87 -1.83
C GLU A 105 -1.90 2.17 -1.56
N GLY A 106 -2.54 3.23 -1.05
CA GLY A 106 -1.89 4.53 -0.89
C GLY A 106 -1.57 4.91 0.56
N TRP A 107 -0.42 5.53 0.79
CA TRP A 107 -0.09 6.19 2.07
C TRP A 107 0.22 7.68 1.88
N ILE A 108 0.97 8.12 0.85
CA ILE A 108 1.24 9.54 0.51
C ILE A 108 1.58 9.66 -0.99
N PRO A 109 1.13 10.68 -1.75
CA PRO A 109 0.19 11.74 -1.33
C PRO A 109 -1.27 11.33 -1.44
N CYS A 110 -1.61 10.37 -2.31
CA CYS A 110 -2.99 9.95 -2.54
C CYS A 110 -3.29 8.63 -1.84
N ARG A 111 -4.35 8.61 -1.04
CA ARG A 111 -4.87 7.38 -0.42
C ARG A 111 -5.71 6.65 -1.45
N VAL A 112 -5.28 5.46 -1.82
CA VAL A 112 -5.99 4.61 -2.77
C VAL A 112 -6.45 3.36 -2.06
N THR A 113 -7.71 2.98 -2.26
CA THR A 113 -8.30 1.79 -1.64
C THR A 113 -8.99 0.95 -2.69
N ALA A 114 -8.59 -0.32 -2.77
CA ALA A 114 -9.33 -1.36 -3.47
C ALA A 114 -10.36 -1.98 -2.52
N ARG A 115 -11.61 -2.01 -2.93
CA ARG A 115 -12.73 -2.60 -2.18
C ARG A 115 -13.30 -3.77 -2.96
N VAL A 116 -13.57 -4.85 -2.26
CA VAL A 116 -14.24 -6.03 -2.80
C VAL A 116 -15.47 -6.28 -1.98
N ARG A 117 -16.61 -6.42 -2.66
CA ARG A 117 -17.88 -6.82 -2.06
C ARG A 117 -18.32 -8.15 -2.65
N TRP A 118 -18.83 -9.04 -1.80
CA TRP A 118 -19.34 -10.33 -2.26
C TRP A 118 -20.57 -10.76 -1.48
N GLN A 119 -21.31 -11.69 -2.07
CA GLN A 119 -22.46 -12.33 -1.44
C GLN A 119 -22.35 -13.85 -1.56
N PRO A 120 -22.52 -14.60 -0.47
CA PRO A 120 -22.64 -16.04 -0.54
C PRO A 120 -24.02 -16.44 -1.06
N GLY A 121 -24.07 -17.49 -1.86
CA GLY A 121 -25.26 -18.17 -2.35
C GLY A 121 -25.49 -19.52 -1.69
N PRO A 122 -26.36 -20.36 -2.29
CA PRO A 122 -26.64 -21.70 -1.81
C PRO A 122 -25.36 -22.53 -1.67
N GLY A 123 -25.24 -23.26 -0.55
CA GLY A 123 -24.07 -24.10 -0.28
C GLY A 123 -22.78 -23.34 0.05
N ASP A 124 -22.88 -22.09 0.53
CA ASP A 124 -21.73 -21.23 0.88
C ASP A 124 -20.77 -21.00 -0.28
N THR A 125 -21.34 -20.82 -1.47
CA THR A 125 -20.61 -20.54 -2.72
C THR A 125 -20.70 -19.06 -3.07
N LEU A 126 -19.72 -18.55 -3.80
CA LEU A 126 -19.70 -17.16 -4.25
C LEU A 126 -20.81 -16.93 -5.29
N ALA A 127 -21.90 -16.26 -4.91
CA ALA A 127 -23.01 -15.96 -5.82
C ALA A 127 -22.87 -14.60 -6.51
N TYR A 128 -22.21 -13.66 -5.84
CA TYR A 128 -21.98 -12.32 -6.36
C TYR A 128 -20.62 -11.80 -5.91
N ILE A 129 -19.97 -11.05 -6.81
CA ILE A 129 -18.73 -10.35 -6.52
C ILE A 129 -18.66 -9.04 -7.33
N ASP A 130 -18.15 -8.00 -6.68
CA ASP A 130 -17.95 -6.67 -7.26
C ASP A 130 -16.69 -6.04 -6.71
N GLY A 131 -15.91 -5.44 -7.61
CA GLY A 131 -14.68 -4.73 -7.30
C GLY A 131 -14.82 -3.23 -7.53
N ASN A 132 -14.31 -2.43 -6.60
CA ASN A 132 -14.24 -0.98 -6.78
C ASN A 132 -12.87 -0.45 -6.38
N TYR A 133 -12.24 0.28 -7.29
CA TYR A 133 -10.94 0.91 -7.06
C TYR A 133 -11.11 2.42 -7.01
N ARG A 134 -10.91 3.02 -5.83
CA ARG A 134 -11.14 4.47 -5.63
C ARG A 134 -9.99 5.15 -4.92
N GLU A 135 -9.86 6.42 -5.24
CA GLU A 135 -9.14 7.38 -4.45
C GLU A 135 -10.00 7.82 -3.25
N GLU A 136 -9.41 7.80 -2.06
CA GLU A 136 -10.00 8.28 -0.79
C GLU A 136 -9.48 9.69 -0.44
N GLY A 137 -8.83 10.36 -1.39
CA GLY A 137 -8.29 11.71 -1.31
C GLY A 137 -6.76 11.77 -1.28
N CYS A 138 -6.22 12.88 -1.78
CA CYS A 138 -4.81 13.25 -1.66
C CYS A 138 -4.60 14.31 -0.57
N LEU A 139 -3.48 14.22 0.15
CA LEU A 139 -2.98 15.23 1.09
C LEU A 139 -2.21 16.33 0.36
#